data_AF-A0A5N6V6H1-F1
#
_entry.id   AF-A0A5N6V6H1-F1
#
_cell.length_a   1.000
_cell.length_b   1.000
_cell.length_c   1.000
_cell.angle_alpha   90.00
_cell.angle_beta   90.00
_cell.angle_gamma   90.00
#
_symmetry.space_group_name_H-M   'P 1'
#
loop_
_entity.id
_entity.type
_entity.pdbx_description
1 polymer ?
#
loop_
_entity_poly.entity_id
_entity_poly.type
_entity_poly.pdbx_seq_one_letter_code
_entity_poly.pdbx_strand_id
1 'polypeptide(L)'
;MGTVSSIVQTKDPAHSFKPAKNFQTKTPLLPAGACDTHVHVFDPSLGPYAPGRAYTPEDAPLSRLIAFNKRLIQDAQVGNLVLVQPSPYQTDCTVLLQCLRDLQSRNINARAIVEMHQLGARGIRLNFQADGREVDLTKLAHMLYKATRRIQHLPGWMVQLYVPVWVWDALYDSILDLPAPVIADHVGGVLGRSKLPPEFQESPLSQPGFSSLTSLPKQGRVIVKISGFYRCSTDSASTYSDMNPIIESLARDVPDQLVWGSDWPHTGDGAARLKNPDINVKEGFRSIDNLGILRSLRDWVGSEQVWEELMRDNSARFYK
;
A
#
# COMPACT_ATOMS: atom_id res chain seq x y z
N MET A 1 -36.79 58.90 36.15
CA MET A 1 -36.41 59.17 34.76
C MET A 1 -34.89 59.31 34.76
N GLY A 2 -34.10 58.23 34.61
CA GLY A 2 -33.64 57.70 33.30
C GLY A 2 -32.94 58.81 32.51
N THR A 3 -31.63 58.84 32.24
CA THR A 3 -30.65 57.77 31.97
C THR A 3 -29.25 58.41 31.99
N VAL A 4 -28.21 57.74 32.52
CA VAL A 4 -26.80 58.11 32.28
C VAL A 4 -26.00 56.87 31.89
N SER A 5 -25.23 57.06 30.82
CA SER A 5 -24.35 56.16 30.10
C SER A 5 -23.31 55.44 31.00
N SER A 6 -23.15 54.14 30.79
CA SER A 6 -22.03 53.35 31.33
C SER A 6 -21.20 52.78 30.18
N ILE A 7 -19.95 53.21 30.11
CA ILE A 7 -18.87 52.57 29.34
C ILE A 7 -18.48 51.30 30.09
N VAL A 8 -18.57 50.14 29.44
CA VAL A 8 -17.98 48.89 29.92
C VAL A 8 -17.13 48.29 28.81
N GLN A 9 -15.83 48.21 29.07
CA GLN A 9 -14.85 47.45 28.30
C GLN A 9 -15.23 45.96 28.32
N THR A 10 -15.45 45.38 27.15
CA THR A 10 -15.56 43.93 26.98
C THR A 10 -14.16 43.33 26.90
N LYS A 11 -13.78 42.55 27.91
CA LYS A 11 -12.64 41.63 27.86
C LYS A 11 -13.02 40.40 27.02
N ASP A 12 -12.20 40.10 26.03
CA ASP A 12 -12.24 38.86 25.26
C ASP A 12 -12.16 37.63 26.19
N PRO A 13 -13.03 36.61 26.02
CA PRO A 13 -12.81 35.31 26.63
C PRO A 13 -11.80 34.54 25.79
N ALA A 14 -10.61 34.36 26.36
CA ALA A 14 -9.60 33.43 25.87
C ALA A 14 -10.24 32.04 25.66
N HIS A 15 -10.22 31.57 24.41
CA HIS A 15 -10.47 30.17 24.08
C HIS A 15 -9.37 29.31 24.73
N SER A 16 -9.66 28.79 25.93
CA SER A 16 -8.83 27.76 26.54
C SER A 16 -8.90 26.50 25.67
N PHE A 17 -7.81 26.22 24.94
CA PHE A 17 -7.54 24.90 24.40
C PHE A 17 -7.45 23.93 25.57
N LYS A 18 -8.48 23.10 25.76
CA LYS A 18 -8.38 21.95 26.66
C LYS A 18 -7.46 20.93 25.98
N PRO A 19 -6.35 20.51 26.60
CA PRO A 19 -5.52 19.46 26.02
C PRO A 19 -6.37 18.19 25.89
N ALA A 20 -6.24 17.53 24.74
CA ALA A 20 -6.86 16.24 24.50
C ALA A 20 -6.52 15.30 25.67
N LYS A 21 -7.55 14.67 26.25
CA LYS A 21 -7.35 13.68 27.31
C LYS A 21 -6.42 12.60 26.76
N ASN A 22 -5.24 12.51 27.35
CA ASN A 22 -4.23 11.50 27.06
C ASN A 22 -4.76 10.15 27.57
N PHE A 23 -5.62 9.51 26.78
CA PHE A 23 -5.88 8.09 26.95
C PHE A 23 -4.71 7.36 26.29
N GLN A 24 -3.71 6.98 27.09
CA GLN A 24 -2.91 5.80 26.77
C GLN A 24 -3.87 4.61 26.75
N THR A 25 -4.50 4.37 25.60
CA THR A 25 -5.37 3.21 25.42
C THR A 25 -4.49 1.98 25.28
N LYS A 26 -4.68 1.01 26.18
CA LYS A 26 -4.15 -0.36 26.12
C LYS A 26 -4.76 -1.17 24.96
N THR A 27 -5.27 -0.52 23.92
CA THR A 27 -5.90 -1.16 22.77
C THR A 27 -4.85 -1.30 21.68
N PRO A 28 -4.57 -2.52 21.18
CA PRO A 28 -3.68 -2.71 20.05
C PRO A 28 -4.10 -1.83 18.86
N LEU A 29 -3.12 -1.26 18.18
CA LEU A 29 -3.37 -0.37 17.03
C LEU A 29 -4.03 -1.15 15.88
N LEU A 30 -3.55 -2.37 15.65
CA LEU A 30 -4.07 -3.30 14.66
C LEU A 30 -5.02 -4.31 15.31
N PRO A 31 -6.12 -4.72 14.63
CA PRO A 31 -6.98 -5.78 15.12
C PRO A 31 -6.25 -7.13 15.11
N ALA A 32 -6.67 -8.04 16.00
CA ALA A 32 -6.19 -9.42 15.98
C ALA A 32 -6.45 -10.07 14.61
N GLY A 33 -5.44 -10.74 14.05
CA GLY A 33 -5.51 -11.33 12.72
C GLY A 33 -5.29 -10.34 11.56
N ALA A 34 -4.87 -9.10 11.83
CA ALA A 34 -4.48 -8.16 10.79
C ALA A 34 -3.49 -8.78 9.79
N CYS A 35 -3.59 -8.36 8.53
CA CYS A 35 -2.78 -8.87 7.44
C CYS A 35 -1.94 -7.76 6.81
N ASP A 36 -0.62 -7.91 6.82
CA ASP A 36 0.27 -7.09 6.01
C ASP A 36 0.33 -7.65 4.59
N THR A 37 -0.42 -7.04 3.67
CA THR A 37 -0.60 -7.58 2.33
C THR A 37 0.48 -7.16 1.32
N HIS A 38 1.53 -6.46 1.74
CA HIS A 38 2.61 -6.06 0.83
C HIS A 38 3.94 -5.94 1.55
N VAL A 39 4.71 -7.02 1.49
CA VAL A 39 6.08 -7.06 2.01
C VAL A 39 7.02 -7.76 1.04
N HIS A 40 8.28 -7.37 1.07
CA HIS A 40 9.34 -7.95 0.27
C HIS A 40 10.43 -8.52 1.17
N VAL A 41 11.06 -9.62 0.76
CA VAL A 41 12.28 -10.13 1.41
C VAL A 41 13.44 -9.97 0.44
N PHE A 42 14.57 -9.50 0.95
CA PHE A 42 15.83 -9.39 0.23
C PHE A 42 16.89 -10.16 0.99
N ASP A 43 17.25 -11.33 0.47
CA ASP A 43 18.24 -12.22 1.07
C ASP A 43 19.09 -12.88 -0.02
N PRO A 44 20.26 -12.29 -0.36
CA PRO A 44 21.13 -12.85 -1.38
C PRO A 44 21.78 -14.18 -0.97
N SER A 45 21.70 -14.57 0.31
CA SER A 45 22.18 -15.88 0.76
C SER A 45 21.24 -17.03 0.38
N LEU A 46 19.96 -16.75 0.16
CA LEU A 46 18.95 -17.72 -0.28
C LEU A 46 18.85 -17.83 -1.81
N GLY A 47 19.30 -16.81 -2.53
CA GLY A 47 19.30 -16.79 -4.00
C GLY A 47 19.87 -15.47 -4.54
N PRO A 48 20.57 -15.50 -5.70
CA PRO A 48 21.21 -14.31 -6.24
C PRO A 48 20.18 -13.31 -6.77
N TYR A 49 20.53 -12.02 -6.76
CA TYR A 49 19.76 -11.03 -7.51
C TYR A 49 19.94 -11.23 -9.02
N ALA A 50 18.91 -10.90 -9.79
CA ALA A 50 18.94 -11.01 -11.24
C ALA A 50 20.00 -10.05 -11.84
N PRO A 51 20.72 -10.46 -12.91
CA PRO A 51 21.67 -9.59 -13.60
C PRO A 51 21.03 -8.32 -14.16
N GLY A 52 19.77 -8.41 -14.64
CA GLY A 52 19.03 -7.28 -15.22
C GLY A 52 18.22 -6.45 -14.23
N ARG A 53 18.54 -6.49 -12.93
CA ARG A 53 17.87 -5.68 -11.91
C ARG A 53 18.14 -4.19 -12.10
N ALA A 54 17.19 -3.36 -11.70
CA ALA A 54 17.34 -1.90 -11.75
C ALA A 54 18.14 -1.32 -10.57
N TYR A 55 18.26 -2.06 -9.47
CA TYR A 55 18.97 -1.66 -8.25
C TYR A 55 19.33 -2.90 -7.41
N THR A 56 20.27 -2.74 -6.49
CA THR A 56 20.58 -3.75 -5.46
C THR A 56 20.14 -3.20 -4.11
N PRO A 57 19.17 -3.82 -3.41
CA PRO A 57 18.77 -3.36 -2.08
C PRO A 57 19.79 -3.79 -1.00
N GLU A 58 19.75 -3.09 0.13
CA GLU A 58 20.25 -3.62 1.39
C GLU A 58 19.58 -4.93 1.79
N ASP A 59 20.20 -5.68 2.70
CA ASP A 59 19.68 -6.99 3.08
C ASP A 59 18.49 -6.84 4.06
N ALA A 60 17.38 -7.47 3.70
CA ALA A 60 16.13 -7.48 4.43
C ALA A 60 15.60 -8.92 4.54
N PRO A 61 16.30 -9.79 5.31
CA PRO A 61 15.94 -11.20 5.42
C PRO A 61 14.62 -11.39 6.17
N LEU A 62 14.02 -12.58 5.99
CA LEU A 62 12.74 -12.97 6.59
C LEU A 62 12.69 -12.77 8.12
N SER A 63 13.81 -13.00 8.81
CA SER A 63 13.91 -12.80 10.27
C SER A 63 13.66 -11.34 10.68
N ARG A 64 14.10 -10.36 9.87
CA ARG A 64 13.86 -8.94 10.10
C ARG A 64 12.40 -8.57 9.81
N LEU A 65 11.79 -9.16 8.77
CA LEU A 65 10.36 -8.99 8.49
C LEU A 65 9.48 -9.49 9.65
N ILE A 66 9.78 -10.68 10.18
CA ILE A 66 9.08 -11.24 11.34
C ILE A 66 9.22 -10.31 12.56
N ALA A 67 10.44 -9.83 12.83
CA ALA A 67 10.69 -8.92 13.94
C ALA A 67 9.94 -7.58 13.77
N PHE A 68 9.89 -7.05 12.57
CA PHE A 68 9.13 -5.86 12.22
C PHE A 68 7.62 -6.04 12.48
N ASN A 69 7.03 -7.12 11.97
CA ASN A 69 5.59 -7.38 12.15
C ASN A 69 5.20 -7.60 13.61
N LYS A 70 6.03 -8.29 14.42
CA LYS A 70 5.81 -8.42 15.86
C LYS A 70 5.76 -7.06 16.57
N ARG A 71 6.60 -6.12 16.16
CA ARG A 71 6.60 -4.76 16.72
C ARG A 71 5.35 -3.97 16.30
N LEU A 72 4.89 -4.12 15.06
CA LEU A 72 3.69 -3.43 14.57
C LEU A 72 2.42 -3.87 15.28
N ILE A 73 2.22 -5.18 15.42
CA ILE A 73 0.99 -5.76 15.98
C ILE A 73 0.96 -5.65 17.51
N GLN A 74 2.12 -5.40 18.14
CA GLN A 74 2.26 -5.29 19.60
C GLN A 74 1.72 -6.54 20.34
N ASP A 75 1.77 -7.69 19.68
CA ASP A 75 1.34 -8.99 20.19
C ASP A 75 2.46 -10.02 19.99
N ALA A 76 2.39 -11.16 20.68
CA ALA A 76 3.34 -12.24 20.58
C ALA A 76 3.29 -12.95 19.20
N GLN A 77 2.14 -12.90 18.52
CA GLN A 77 1.92 -13.55 17.24
C GLN A 77 2.19 -12.60 16.07
N VAL A 78 2.83 -13.16 15.03
CA VAL A 78 2.95 -12.48 13.74
C VAL A 78 1.57 -12.51 13.07
N GLY A 79 1.14 -11.38 12.52
CA GLY A 79 -0.08 -11.31 11.72
C GLY A 79 0.03 -12.09 10.42
N ASN A 80 -1.02 -12.07 9.63
CA ASN A 80 -1.02 -12.71 8.32
C ASN A 80 -0.10 -11.91 7.37
N LEU A 81 0.67 -12.59 6.51
CA LEU A 81 1.59 -11.91 5.58
C LEU A 81 1.25 -12.25 4.13
N VAL A 82 1.34 -11.27 3.23
CA VAL A 82 1.42 -11.52 1.78
C VAL A 82 2.77 -11.07 1.27
N LEU A 83 3.63 -12.04 0.95
CA LEU A 83 4.94 -11.78 0.40
C LEU A 83 4.81 -11.54 -1.10
N VAL A 84 5.35 -10.42 -1.56
CA VAL A 84 5.29 -9.99 -2.95
C VAL A 84 6.66 -10.14 -3.57
N GLN A 85 6.74 -10.79 -4.75
CA GLN A 85 7.98 -10.91 -5.51
C GLN A 85 8.55 -9.52 -5.82
N PRO A 86 9.76 -9.18 -5.33
CA PRO A 86 10.35 -7.88 -5.60
C PRO A 86 11.17 -7.92 -6.90
N SER A 87 11.23 -6.78 -7.59
CA SER A 87 11.85 -6.68 -8.92
C SER A 87 13.35 -7.03 -9.01
N PRO A 88 14.19 -6.91 -7.94
CA PRO A 88 15.59 -7.33 -8.02
C PRO A 88 15.81 -8.82 -8.32
N TYR A 89 14.84 -9.68 -8.01
CA TYR A 89 14.88 -11.10 -8.37
C TYR A 89 14.20 -11.41 -9.71
N GLN A 90 13.56 -10.42 -10.35
CA GLN A 90 12.76 -10.59 -11.55
C GLN A 90 11.78 -11.79 -11.42
N THR A 91 11.88 -12.79 -12.29
CA THR A 91 11.02 -13.97 -12.30
C THR A 91 11.54 -15.13 -11.45
N ASP A 92 12.75 -15.03 -10.88
CA ASP A 92 13.28 -16.04 -9.98
C ASP A 92 12.59 -15.95 -8.62
N CYS A 93 11.64 -16.84 -8.37
CA CYS A 93 10.87 -16.87 -7.13
C CYS A 93 11.54 -17.71 -6.02
N THR A 94 12.80 -18.15 -6.17
CA THR A 94 13.46 -19.07 -5.22
C THR A 94 13.43 -18.55 -3.79
N VAL A 95 13.85 -17.30 -3.58
CA VAL A 95 13.87 -16.66 -2.24
C VAL A 95 12.47 -16.57 -1.65
N LEU A 96 11.49 -16.15 -2.46
CA LEU A 96 10.10 -16.01 -2.03
C LEU A 96 9.50 -17.35 -1.61
N LEU A 97 9.69 -18.40 -2.39
CA LEU A 97 9.19 -19.75 -2.10
C LEU A 97 9.86 -20.35 -0.86
N GLN A 98 11.16 -20.11 -0.68
CA GLN A 98 11.84 -20.53 0.55
C GLN A 98 11.25 -19.84 1.78
N CYS A 99 11.00 -18.53 1.69
CA CYS A 99 10.38 -17.79 2.78
C CYS A 99 8.97 -18.30 3.12
N LEU A 100 8.16 -18.67 2.12
CA LEU A 100 6.84 -19.25 2.37
C LEU A 100 6.93 -20.58 3.13
N ARG A 101 7.86 -21.46 2.75
CA ARG A 101 8.07 -22.74 3.45
C ARG A 101 8.49 -22.50 4.90
N ASP A 102 9.40 -21.57 5.13
CA ASP A 102 9.89 -21.21 6.46
C ASP A 102 8.79 -20.60 7.34
N LEU A 103 7.90 -19.79 6.77
CA LEU A 103 6.74 -19.24 7.48
C LEU A 103 5.73 -20.33 7.81
N GLN A 104 5.44 -21.23 6.86
CA GLN A 104 4.56 -22.37 7.07
C GLN A 104 5.08 -23.29 8.18
N SER A 105 6.38 -23.60 8.21
CA SER A 105 6.97 -24.42 9.27
C SER A 105 6.91 -23.76 10.66
N ARG A 106 6.73 -22.44 10.71
CA ARG A 106 6.53 -21.65 11.93
C ARG A 106 5.06 -21.43 12.29
N ASN A 107 4.14 -22.04 11.54
CA ASN A 107 2.69 -21.83 11.65
C ASN A 107 2.27 -20.35 11.47
N ILE A 108 3.01 -19.57 10.68
CA ILE A 108 2.64 -18.21 10.31
C ILE A 108 1.90 -18.30 8.98
N ASN A 109 0.66 -17.80 8.94
CA ASN A 109 -0.11 -17.76 7.71
C ASN A 109 0.51 -16.74 6.74
N ALA A 110 0.98 -17.26 5.61
CA ALA A 110 1.56 -16.47 4.56
C ALA A 110 1.01 -16.89 3.19
N ARG A 111 0.80 -15.89 2.34
CA ARG A 111 0.47 -16.05 0.92
C ARG A 111 1.54 -15.36 0.09
N ALA A 112 1.61 -15.71 -1.19
CA ALA A 112 2.52 -15.03 -2.12
C ALA A 112 1.83 -14.63 -3.41
N ILE A 113 2.42 -13.67 -4.10
CA ILE A 113 2.08 -13.34 -5.49
C ILE A 113 3.19 -13.92 -6.39
N VAL A 114 3.03 -15.20 -6.81
CA VAL A 114 3.91 -15.97 -7.72
C VAL A 114 3.15 -17.07 -8.48
N GLU A 115 3.86 -17.84 -9.33
CA GLU A 115 3.31 -18.94 -10.14
C GLU A 115 3.22 -20.33 -9.44
N MET A 116 2.83 -20.44 -8.16
CA MET A 116 2.86 -21.74 -7.43
C MET A 116 1.74 -21.94 -6.38
N HIS A 117 0.54 -22.30 -6.84
CA HIS A 117 -0.69 -22.33 -6.02
C HIS A 117 -0.58 -23.16 -4.72
N GLN A 118 0.07 -24.33 -4.79
CA GLN A 118 0.19 -25.27 -3.66
C GLN A 118 1.01 -24.74 -2.48
N LEU A 119 1.95 -23.82 -2.72
CA LEU A 119 2.78 -23.20 -1.69
C LEU A 119 2.17 -21.89 -1.14
N GLY A 120 0.90 -21.61 -1.46
CA GLY A 120 0.20 -20.41 -1.01
C GLY A 120 0.28 -19.23 -1.98
N ALA A 121 0.75 -19.43 -3.21
CA ALA A 121 0.70 -18.37 -4.22
C ALA A 121 -0.74 -18.10 -4.70
N ARG A 122 -1.07 -16.82 -4.90
CA ARG A 122 -2.40 -16.28 -5.18
C ARG A 122 -2.39 -15.15 -6.20
N GLY A 123 -1.32 -14.98 -6.96
CA GLY A 123 -1.35 -13.99 -8.03
C GLY A 123 -0.05 -13.79 -8.79
N ILE A 124 -0.11 -12.89 -9.77
CA ILE A 124 1.04 -12.46 -10.57
C ILE A 124 1.23 -10.96 -10.34
N ARG A 125 2.48 -10.49 -10.22
CA ARG A 125 2.79 -9.06 -10.11
C ARG A 125 3.25 -8.49 -11.45
N LEU A 126 2.68 -7.38 -11.85
CA LEU A 126 3.13 -6.53 -12.95
C LEU A 126 3.56 -5.17 -12.38
N ASN A 127 4.81 -4.78 -12.62
CA ASN A 127 5.40 -3.56 -12.07
C ASN A 127 5.91 -2.66 -13.20
N PHE A 128 5.33 -1.47 -13.32
CA PHE A 128 5.61 -0.48 -14.36
C PHE A 128 6.01 0.89 -13.77
N GLN A 129 6.39 0.94 -12.49
CA GLN A 129 6.85 2.18 -11.85
C GLN A 129 8.21 2.06 -11.15
N ALA A 130 8.57 0.89 -10.61
CA ALA A 130 9.72 0.81 -9.71
C ALA A 130 11.09 1.07 -10.39
N ASP A 131 11.19 0.92 -11.71
CA ASP A 131 12.40 1.24 -12.48
C ASP A 131 12.43 2.70 -12.98
N GLY A 132 11.38 3.48 -12.71
CA GLY A 132 11.27 4.88 -13.08
C GLY A 132 10.94 5.14 -14.56
N ARG A 133 10.74 4.11 -15.38
CA ARG A 133 10.48 4.28 -16.81
C ARG A 133 9.04 4.68 -17.09
N GLU A 134 8.82 5.30 -18.25
CA GLU A 134 7.46 5.60 -18.73
C GLU A 134 6.68 4.31 -19.04
N VAL A 135 5.36 4.41 -18.90
CA VAL A 135 4.45 3.28 -19.13
C VAL A 135 4.13 3.16 -20.62
N ASP A 136 4.52 2.04 -21.22
CA ASP A 136 4.02 1.60 -22.52
C ASP A 136 2.65 0.93 -22.33
N LEU A 137 1.57 1.64 -22.67
CA LEU A 137 0.19 1.16 -22.54
C LEU A 137 -0.10 -0.11 -23.35
N THR A 138 0.47 -0.23 -24.55
CA THR A 138 0.22 -1.39 -25.43
C THR A 138 0.83 -2.63 -24.80
N LYS A 139 2.08 -2.53 -24.36
CA LYS A 139 2.77 -3.60 -23.65
C LYS A 139 2.06 -3.95 -22.35
N LEU A 140 1.63 -2.95 -21.57
CA LEU A 140 0.92 -3.15 -20.32
C LEU A 140 -0.41 -3.91 -20.55
N ALA A 141 -1.26 -3.45 -21.46
CA ALA A 141 -2.53 -4.10 -21.77
C ALA A 141 -2.32 -5.56 -22.20
N HIS A 142 -1.34 -5.81 -23.07
CA HIS A 142 -0.99 -7.16 -23.50
C HIS A 142 -0.53 -8.05 -22.34
N MET A 143 0.35 -7.55 -21.47
CA MET A 143 0.85 -8.29 -20.30
C MET A 143 -0.25 -8.57 -19.29
N LEU A 144 -1.13 -7.59 -19.04
CA LEU A 144 -2.26 -7.72 -18.12
C LEU A 144 -3.25 -8.78 -18.60
N TYR A 145 -3.63 -8.74 -19.88
CA TYR A 145 -4.49 -9.76 -20.47
C TYR A 145 -3.85 -11.16 -20.41
N LYS A 146 -2.57 -11.27 -20.78
CA LYS A 146 -1.84 -12.54 -20.75
C LYS A 146 -1.75 -13.11 -19.33
N ALA A 147 -1.47 -12.28 -18.33
CA ALA A 147 -1.36 -12.70 -16.93
C ALA A 147 -2.71 -13.18 -16.38
N THR A 148 -3.77 -12.40 -16.58
CA THR A 148 -5.13 -12.76 -16.11
C THR A 148 -5.65 -14.02 -16.80
N ARG A 149 -5.42 -14.20 -18.11
CA ARG A 149 -5.77 -15.44 -18.83
C ARG A 149 -5.03 -16.67 -18.33
N ARG A 150 -3.78 -16.52 -17.88
CA ARG A 150 -2.99 -17.63 -17.31
C ARG A 150 -3.59 -18.12 -16.00
N ILE A 151 -4.19 -17.23 -15.21
CA ILE A 151 -4.62 -17.52 -13.83
C ILE A 151 -6.13 -17.70 -13.68
N GLN A 152 -6.91 -17.45 -14.73
CA GLN A 152 -8.38 -17.47 -14.70
C GLN A 152 -9.02 -18.76 -14.15
N HIS A 153 -8.32 -19.89 -14.22
CA HIS A 153 -8.81 -21.18 -13.75
C HIS A 153 -8.36 -21.51 -12.31
N LEU A 154 -7.57 -20.63 -11.70
CA LEU A 154 -7.07 -20.78 -10.33
C LEU A 154 -7.95 -19.96 -9.39
N PRO A 155 -8.62 -20.60 -8.41
CA PRO A 155 -9.51 -19.88 -7.51
C PRO A 155 -8.71 -18.89 -6.65
N GLY A 156 -9.25 -17.69 -6.49
CA GLY A 156 -8.66 -16.63 -5.65
C GLY A 156 -7.39 -15.99 -6.21
N TRP A 157 -7.02 -16.27 -7.47
CA TRP A 157 -5.86 -15.64 -8.09
C TRP A 157 -6.17 -14.28 -8.69
N MET A 158 -5.25 -13.35 -8.49
CA MET A 158 -5.37 -11.96 -8.94
C MET A 158 -4.09 -11.49 -9.62
N VAL A 159 -4.18 -10.40 -10.38
CA VAL A 159 -2.97 -9.70 -10.86
C VAL A 159 -2.74 -8.45 -10.02
N GLN A 160 -1.60 -8.37 -9.35
CA GLN A 160 -1.18 -7.16 -8.66
C GLN A 160 -0.49 -6.21 -9.65
N LEU A 161 -0.92 -4.96 -9.71
CA LEU A 161 -0.49 -3.98 -10.69
C LEU A 161 0.02 -2.70 -10.01
N TYR A 162 1.26 -2.32 -10.31
CA TYR A 162 1.84 -1.05 -9.89
C TYR A 162 2.08 -0.13 -11.10
N VAL A 163 1.24 0.90 -11.23
CA VAL A 163 1.14 1.85 -12.35
C VAL A 163 0.83 3.26 -11.85
N PRO A 164 1.07 4.32 -12.65
CA PRO A 164 0.53 5.66 -12.39
C PRO A 164 -0.99 5.69 -12.44
N VAL A 165 -1.59 6.61 -11.67
CA VAL A 165 -3.06 6.71 -11.54
C VAL A 165 -3.79 6.91 -12.87
N TRP A 166 -3.26 7.71 -13.79
CA TRP A 166 -3.91 7.99 -15.08
C TRP A 166 -4.13 6.74 -15.95
N VAL A 167 -3.38 5.66 -15.70
CA VAL A 167 -3.52 4.38 -16.41
C VAL A 167 -4.90 3.75 -16.16
N TRP A 168 -5.52 4.00 -15.01
CA TRP A 168 -6.86 3.46 -14.71
C TRP A 168 -7.93 3.99 -15.65
N ASP A 169 -7.82 5.25 -16.13
CA ASP A 169 -8.69 5.78 -17.19
C ASP A 169 -8.36 5.12 -18.53
N ALA A 170 -7.07 5.04 -18.87
CA ALA A 170 -6.61 4.53 -20.16
C ALA A 170 -6.96 3.05 -20.39
N LEU A 171 -7.06 2.27 -19.31
CA LEU A 171 -7.35 0.84 -19.36
C LEU A 171 -8.72 0.48 -18.75
N TYR A 172 -9.60 1.45 -18.50
CA TYR A 172 -10.85 1.23 -17.78
C TYR A 172 -11.68 0.06 -18.37
N ASP A 173 -12.03 0.14 -19.65
CA ASP A 173 -12.81 -0.89 -20.34
C ASP A 173 -12.05 -2.22 -20.40
N SER A 174 -10.74 -2.15 -20.65
CA SER A 174 -9.89 -3.35 -20.68
C SER A 174 -9.89 -4.09 -19.34
N ILE A 175 -9.92 -3.36 -18.21
CA ILE A 175 -9.96 -3.93 -16.87
C ILE A 175 -11.33 -4.54 -16.57
N LEU A 176 -12.42 -3.91 -17.03
CA LEU A 176 -13.77 -4.47 -16.89
C LEU A 176 -13.92 -5.82 -17.58
N ASP A 177 -13.17 -6.06 -18.66
CA ASP A 177 -13.23 -7.30 -19.45
C ASP A 177 -12.24 -8.38 -18.99
N LEU A 178 -11.41 -8.12 -17.97
CA LEU A 178 -10.43 -9.10 -17.52
C LEU A 178 -11.10 -10.35 -16.91
N PRO A 179 -10.52 -11.54 -17.17
CA PRO A 179 -11.03 -12.80 -16.63
C PRO A 179 -10.70 -13.00 -15.14
N ALA A 180 -9.87 -12.15 -14.55
CA ALA A 180 -9.50 -12.20 -13.13
C ALA A 180 -9.38 -10.76 -12.56
N PRO A 181 -9.64 -10.56 -11.25
CA PRO A 181 -9.51 -9.26 -10.62
C PRO A 181 -8.07 -8.75 -10.55
N VAL A 182 -7.94 -7.44 -10.35
CA VAL A 182 -6.66 -6.74 -10.21
C VAL A 182 -6.51 -6.14 -8.80
N ILE A 183 -5.29 -6.14 -8.26
CA ILE A 183 -4.94 -5.38 -7.05
C ILE A 183 -4.14 -4.15 -7.48
N ALA A 184 -4.64 -2.96 -7.18
CA ALA A 184 -3.96 -1.69 -7.39
C ALA A 184 -2.95 -1.43 -6.26
N ASP A 185 -1.65 -1.54 -6.55
CA ASP A 185 -0.59 -1.27 -5.57
C ASP A 185 -0.50 0.21 -5.20
N HIS A 186 -0.14 0.48 -3.94
CA HIS A 186 0.21 1.80 -3.44
C HIS A 186 -0.83 2.89 -3.77
N VAL A 187 -2.06 2.67 -3.30
CA VAL A 187 -3.22 3.55 -3.54
C VAL A 187 -3.50 3.72 -5.04
N GLY A 188 -3.14 2.73 -5.86
CA GLY A 188 -3.26 2.80 -7.33
C GLY A 188 -2.40 3.87 -7.99
N GLY A 189 -1.31 4.31 -7.34
CA GLY A 189 -0.43 5.35 -7.86
C GLY A 189 -1.00 6.77 -7.77
N VAL A 190 -2.08 6.96 -7.00
CA VAL A 190 -2.65 8.29 -6.69
C VAL A 190 -1.62 9.12 -5.94
N LEU A 191 -1.54 10.41 -6.27
CA LEU A 191 -0.61 11.35 -5.65
C LEU A 191 -1.34 12.24 -4.65
N GLY A 192 -0.71 12.44 -3.48
CA GLY A 192 -1.11 13.46 -2.51
C GLY A 192 -0.75 14.86 -2.99
N ARG A 193 -1.33 15.89 -2.35
CA ARG A 193 -1.15 17.30 -2.75
C ARG A 193 0.33 17.66 -2.98
N SER A 194 1.23 17.18 -2.13
CA SER A 194 2.66 17.52 -2.22
C SER A 194 3.38 16.98 -3.46
N LYS A 195 2.83 15.97 -4.14
CA LYS A 195 3.35 15.43 -5.41
C LYS A 195 2.49 15.77 -6.62
N LEU A 196 1.36 16.43 -6.43
CA LEU A 196 0.46 16.78 -7.53
C LEU A 196 0.96 18.01 -8.31
N PRO A 197 0.74 18.04 -9.63
CA PRO A 197 0.84 19.26 -10.42
C PRO A 197 -0.04 20.39 -9.85
N PRO A 198 0.36 21.67 -9.95
CA PRO A 198 -0.36 22.81 -9.35
C PRO A 198 -1.87 22.84 -9.65
N GLU A 199 -2.27 22.46 -10.86
CA GLU A 199 -3.66 22.45 -11.31
C GLU A 199 -4.57 21.48 -10.54
N PHE A 200 -4.00 20.48 -9.87
CA PHE A 200 -4.76 19.48 -9.08
C PHE A 200 -4.55 19.62 -7.56
N GLN A 201 -3.67 20.52 -7.09
CA GLN A 201 -3.32 20.61 -5.67
C GLN A 201 -4.50 21.00 -4.77
N GLU A 202 -5.38 21.89 -5.24
CA GLU A 202 -6.59 22.31 -4.51
C GLU A 202 -7.72 21.28 -4.59
N SER A 203 -7.66 20.36 -5.55
CA SER A 203 -8.64 19.28 -5.70
C SER A 203 -7.96 17.96 -6.04
N PRO A 204 -7.29 17.31 -5.06
CA PRO A 204 -6.54 16.07 -5.31
C PRO A 204 -7.39 14.94 -5.91
N LEU A 205 -8.69 14.91 -5.61
CA LEU A 205 -9.61 13.89 -6.15
C LEU A 205 -9.94 14.10 -7.63
N SER A 206 -9.61 15.25 -8.19
CA SER A 206 -9.82 15.56 -9.62
C SER A 206 -8.64 15.13 -10.50
N GLN A 207 -7.60 14.49 -9.93
CA GLN A 207 -6.46 14.01 -10.72
C GLN A 207 -6.89 12.91 -11.70
N PRO A 208 -6.36 12.90 -12.95
CA PRO A 208 -6.72 11.90 -13.96
C PRO A 208 -6.51 10.47 -13.44
N GLY A 209 -7.48 9.59 -13.68
CA GLY A 209 -7.48 8.20 -13.20
C GLY A 209 -8.16 7.96 -11.87
N PHE A 210 -8.35 8.98 -11.01
CA PHE A 210 -8.95 8.76 -9.68
C PHE A 210 -10.42 8.30 -9.76
N SER A 211 -11.19 8.87 -10.69
CA SER A 211 -12.58 8.45 -10.94
C SER A 211 -12.67 6.98 -11.38
N SER A 212 -11.79 6.54 -12.28
CA SER A 212 -11.71 5.14 -12.69
C SER A 212 -11.28 4.22 -11.55
N LEU A 213 -10.30 4.65 -10.74
CA LEU A 213 -9.82 3.90 -9.58
C LEU A 213 -10.85 3.79 -8.44
N THR A 214 -11.88 4.64 -8.42
CA THR A 214 -13.02 4.52 -7.49
C THR A 214 -14.21 3.78 -8.12
N SER A 215 -14.33 3.79 -9.44
CA SER A 215 -15.43 3.11 -10.17
C SER A 215 -15.17 1.62 -10.38
N LEU A 216 -13.93 1.22 -10.72
CA LEU A 216 -13.57 -0.18 -10.94
C LEU A 216 -13.74 -1.07 -9.68
N PRO A 217 -13.42 -0.61 -8.46
CA PRO A 217 -13.69 -1.38 -7.25
C PRO A 217 -15.19 -1.57 -6.99
N LYS A 218 -16.04 -0.58 -7.29
CA LYS A 218 -17.51 -0.74 -7.16
C LYS A 218 -18.06 -1.86 -8.05
N GLN A 219 -17.36 -2.19 -9.13
CA GLN A 219 -17.66 -3.32 -10.02
C GLN A 219 -17.01 -4.64 -9.57
N GLY A 220 -16.31 -4.66 -8.43
CA GLY A 220 -15.56 -5.81 -7.93
C GLY A 220 -14.37 -6.21 -8.80
N ARG A 221 -13.89 -5.31 -9.68
CA ARG A 221 -12.80 -5.60 -10.63
C ARG A 221 -11.43 -5.24 -10.08
N VAL A 222 -11.36 -4.24 -9.19
CA VAL A 222 -10.12 -3.75 -8.61
C VAL A 222 -10.21 -3.73 -7.09
N ILE A 223 -9.17 -4.24 -6.44
CA ILE A 223 -8.94 -4.11 -5.00
C ILE A 223 -7.85 -3.04 -4.83
N VAL A 224 -8.07 -2.04 -3.99
CA VAL A 224 -7.09 -0.96 -3.77
C VAL A 224 -6.26 -1.25 -2.54
N LYS A 225 -4.93 -1.28 -2.70
CA LYS A 225 -4.00 -1.52 -1.61
C LYS A 225 -3.50 -0.22 -0.99
N ILE A 226 -3.94 0.07 0.22
CA ILE A 226 -3.47 1.22 1.01
C ILE A 226 -2.09 0.90 1.59
N SER A 227 -1.05 1.41 0.93
CA SER A 227 0.34 1.13 1.27
C SER A 227 1.29 2.19 0.71
N GLY A 228 2.51 2.27 1.26
CA GLY A 228 3.61 2.99 0.62
C GLY A 228 3.38 4.50 0.41
N PHE A 229 2.79 5.22 1.38
CA PHE A 229 2.48 6.67 1.21
C PHE A 229 3.66 7.55 0.82
N TYR A 230 4.89 7.18 1.17
CA TYR A 230 6.10 7.88 0.70
C TYR A 230 6.32 7.81 -0.83
N ARG A 231 5.63 6.90 -1.51
CA ARG A 231 5.56 6.83 -2.99
C ARG A 231 4.56 7.85 -3.53
N CYS A 232 3.50 8.15 -2.79
CA CYS A 232 2.39 9.02 -3.19
C CYS A 232 2.55 10.48 -2.72
N SER A 233 3.35 10.73 -1.68
CA SER A 233 3.49 12.04 -1.03
C SER A 233 4.94 12.30 -0.60
N THR A 234 5.33 13.58 -0.57
CA THR A 234 6.59 14.05 0.02
C THR A 234 6.39 14.67 1.41
N ASP A 235 5.16 14.77 1.92
CA ASP A 235 4.84 15.38 3.22
C ASP A 235 5.13 14.42 4.40
N SER A 236 6.36 13.92 4.49
CA SER A 236 6.75 13.00 5.56
C SER A 236 6.73 13.64 6.94
N ALA A 237 6.92 14.95 7.03
CA ALA A 237 6.90 15.70 8.29
C ALA A 237 5.53 15.65 8.97
N SER A 238 4.45 15.62 8.18
CA SER A 238 3.07 15.52 8.67
C SER A 238 2.53 14.09 8.59
N THR A 239 3.40 13.08 8.49
CA THR A 239 2.99 11.67 8.34
C THR A 239 2.09 11.46 7.10
N TYR A 240 2.38 12.17 6.00
CA TYR A 240 1.65 12.11 4.74
C TYR A 240 0.18 12.54 4.85
N SER A 241 -0.12 13.55 5.67
CA SER A 241 -1.49 14.04 5.91
C SER A 241 -2.20 14.55 4.66
N ASP A 242 -1.45 14.93 3.63
CA ASP A 242 -1.98 15.29 2.31
C ASP A 242 -2.59 14.10 1.54
N MET A 243 -2.44 12.87 2.04
CA MET A 243 -3.18 11.70 1.56
C MET A 243 -4.58 11.58 2.17
N ASN A 244 -4.90 12.31 3.25
CA ASN A 244 -6.16 12.14 3.97
C ASN A 244 -7.41 12.23 3.05
N PRO A 245 -7.58 13.27 2.20
CA PRO A 245 -8.79 13.37 1.37
C PRO A 245 -9.01 12.17 0.43
N ILE A 246 -7.91 11.58 -0.05
CA ILE A 246 -7.91 10.41 -0.93
C ILE A 246 -8.36 9.17 -0.16
N ILE A 247 -7.80 8.96 1.04
CA ILE A 247 -8.13 7.82 1.89
C ILE A 247 -9.57 7.90 2.40
N GLU A 248 -10.01 9.05 2.87
CA GLU A 248 -11.40 9.28 3.29
C GLU A 248 -12.39 8.98 2.16
N SER A 249 -12.08 9.39 0.92
CA SER A 249 -12.93 9.08 -0.24
C SER A 249 -12.98 7.58 -0.52
N LEU A 250 -11.84 6.89 -0.55
CA LEU A 250 -11.79 5.45 -0.78
C LEU A 250 -12.50 4.65 0.32
N ALA A 251 -12.27 5.00 1.58
CA ALA A 251 -12.90 4.38 2.74
C ALA A 251 -14.42 4.57 2.75
N ARG A 252 -14.91 5.71 2.27
CA ARG A 252 -16.34 5.99 2.15
C ARG A 252 -16.98 5.25 0.98
N ASP A 253 -16.32 5.27 -0.17
CA ASP A 253 -16.96 4.88 -1.44
C ASP A 253 -16.81 3.40 -1.77
N VAL A 254 -15.73 2.76 -1.32
CA VAL A 254 -15.35 1.37 -1.66
C VAL A 254 -14.71 0.59 -0.49
N PRO A 255 -15.22 0.69 0.77
CA PRO A 255 -14.55 0.13 1.96
C PRO A 255 -14.25 -1.36 1.87
N ASP A 256 -15.11 -2.14 1.22
CA ASP A 256 -14.96 -3.59 1.11
C ASP A 256 -13.88 -4.00 0.09
N GLN A 257 -13.42 -3.08 -0.77
CA GLN A 257 -12.38 -3.32 -1.77
C GLN A 257 -11.00 -2.83 -1.34
N LEU A 258 -10.81 -2.50 -0.06
CA LEU A 258 -9.55 -1.99 0.45
C LEU A 258 -8.77 -3.06 1.21
N VAL A 259 -7.46 -3.10 1.02
CA VAL A 259 -6.55 -3.89 1.86
C VAL A 259 -5.34 -3.07 2.26
N TRP A 260 -4.76 -3.34 3.43
CA TRP A 260 -3.58 -2.64 3.92
C TRP A 260 -2.27 -3.40 3.65
N GLY A 261 -1.16 -2.67 3.49
CA GLY A 261 0.19 -3.24 3.52
C GLY A 261 1.24 -2.20 3.96
N SER A 262 2.25 -2.65 4.69
CA SER A 262 3.32 -1.78 5.19
C SER A 262 4.30 -1.33 4.12
N ASP A 263 4.40 -2.09 3.03
CA ASP A 263 5.43 -1.93 2.00
C ASP A 263 6.86 -2.03 2.58
N TRP A 264 7.02 -2.87 3.62
CA TRP A 264 8.33 -3.24 4.16
C TRP A 264 9.16 -3.94 3.07
N PRO A 265 10.47 -3.65 2.92
CA PRO A 265 11.34 -2.90 3.83
C PRO A 265 11.50 -1.41 3.49
N HIS A 266 10.57 -0.81 2.74
CA HIS A 266 10.57 0.61 2.41
C HIS A 266 11.67 1.04 1.42
N THR A 267 11.66 0.44 0.22
CA THR A 267 12.62 0.72 -0.85
C THR A 267 12.55 2.17 -1.37
N GLY A 268 13.62 2.62 -2.03
CA GLY A 268 13.71 3.96 -2.60
C GLY A 268 12.83 4.19 -3.85
N ASP A 269 13.02 5.37 -4.43
CA ASP A 269 12.22 5.86 -5.56
C ASP A 269 12.83 5.46 -6.91
N GLY A 270 11.98 5.11 -7.89
CA GLY A 270 12.42 4.70 -9.23
C GLY A 270 13.16 5.79 -9.98
N ALA A 271 12.75 7.06 -9.86
CA ALA A 271 13.40 8.17 -10.55
C ALA A 271 14.82 8.43 -10.03
N ALA A 272 15.11 8.09 -8.77
CA ALA A 272 16.47 8.15 -8.23
C ALA A 272 17.40 7.11 -8.89
N ARG A 273 16.86 5.93 -9.24
CA ARG A 273 17.63 4.83 -9.87
C ARG A 273 18.05 5.15 -11.30
N LEU A 274 17.24 5.94 -12.02
CA LEU A 274 17.63 6.47 -13.33
C LEU A 274 18.81 7.43 -13.27
N LYS A 275 18.96 8.16 -12.15
CA LYS A 275 20.06 9.11 -11.93
C LYS A 275 21.35 8.44 -11.44
N ASN A 276 21.23 7.33 -10.71
CA ASN A 276 22.36 6.58 -10.18
C ASN A 276 22.17 5.06 -10.38
N PRO A 277 22.50 4.53 -11.57
CA PRO A 277 22.17 3.15 -11.94
C PRO A 277 23.21 2.11 -11.47
N ASP A 278 24.14 2.44 -10.57
CA ASP A 278 25.18 1.51 -10.17
C ASP A 278 24.63 0.37 -9.31
N ILE A 279 24.35 -0.75 -9.96
CA ILE A 279 23.84 -1.98 -9.34
C ILE A 279 24.88 -2.67 -8.43
N ASN A 280 26.13 -2.20 -8.36
CA ASN A 280 27.11 -2.73 -7.43
C ASN A 280 27.05 -2.04 -6.06
N VAL A 281 26.33 -0.92 -5.96
CA VAL A 281 26.09 -0.21 -4.70
C VAL A 281 24.74 -0.64 -4.13
N LYS A 282 24.73 -1.00 -2.83
CA LYS A 282 23.48 -1.31 -2.13
C LYS A 282 22.70 -0.03 -1.82
N GLU A 283 21.42 -0.04 -2.18
CA GLU A 283 20.44 1.00 -1.88
C GLU A 283 19.85 0.76 -0.49
N GLY A 284 20.04 1.73 0.40
CA GLY A 284 19.44 1.71 1.73
C GLY A 284 17.92 1.86 1.72
N PHE A 285 17.30 1.51 2.84
CA PHE A 285 15.86 1.64 3.04
C PHE A 285 15.46 2.99 3.63
N ARG A 286 14.24 3.43 3.34
CA ARG A 286 13.66 4.64 3.93
C ARG A 286 13.34 4.40 5.41
N SER A 287 13.61 5.40 6.24
CA SER A 287 13.10 5.44 7.60
C SER A 287 11.65 5.93 7.58
N ILE A 288 10.71 5.09 7.99
CA ILE A 288 9.27 5.36 7.94
C ILE A 288 8.66 5.17 9.34
N ASP A 289 7.93 6.18 9.82
CA ASP A 289 7.12 6.08 11.05
C ASP A 289 5.83 5.30 10.76
N ASN A 290 5.95 3.97 10.67
CA ASN A 290 4.82 3.08 10.40
C ASN A 290 3.71 3.20 11.45
N LEU A 291 4.05 3.42 12.73
CA LEU A 291 3.04 3.55 13.79
C LEU A 291 2.31 4.90 13.69
N GLY A 292 3.01 5.97 13.32
CA GLY A 292 2.40 7.26 12.98
C GLY A 292 1.41 7.11 11.85
N ILE A 293 1.83 6.48 10.74
CA ILE A 293 0.97 6.26 9.57
C ILE A 293 -0.28 5.47 9.93
N LEU A 294 -0.13 4.39 10.70
CA LEU A 294 -1.26 3.56 11.12
C LEU A 294 -2.25 4.33 12.01
N ARG A 295 -1.76 5.21 12.90
CA ARG A 295 -2.64 6.08 13.71
C ARG A 295 -3.43 7.03 12.83
N SER A 296 -2.74 7.76 11.94
CA SER A 296 -3.41 8.67 11.01
C SER A 296 -4.40 7.94 10.11
N LEU A 297 -4.03 6.77 9.57
CA LEU A 297 -4.90 5.96 8.73
C LEU A 297 -6.17 5.51 9.46
N ARG A 298 -6.07 5.11 10.74
CA ARG A 298 -7.24 4.74 11.55
C ARG A 298 -8.19 5.91 11.74
N ASP A 299 -7.66 7.11 11.93
CA ASP A 299 -8.47 8.32 12.06
C ASP A 299 -9.18 8.64 10.73
N TRP A 300 -8.49 8.50 9.59
CA TRP A 300 -9.01 8.85 8.26
C TRP A 300 -10.11 7.90 7.74
N VAL A 301 -10.07 6.61 8.08
CA VAL A 301 -11.13 5.67 7.64
C VAL A 301 -12.46 5.92 8.35
N GLY A 302 -12.47 6.68 9.45
CA GLY A 302 -13.67 7.26 10.06
C GLY A 302 -14.58 6.29 10.84
N SER A 303 -14.36 4.97 10.77
CA SER A 303 -15.09 4.00 11.59
C SER A 303 -14.26 2.75 11.89
N GLU A 304 -14.53 2.14 13.05
CA GLU A 304 -13.89 0.89 13.45
C GLU A 304 -14.27 -0.29 12.55
N GLN A 305 -15.48 -0.30 11.99
CA GLN A 305 -15.89 -1.32 11.03
C GLN A 305 -14.99 -1.29 9.79
N VAL A 306 -14.83 -0.12 9.16
CA VAL A 306 -13.98 0.02 7.96
C VAL A 306 -12.51 -0.24 8.30
N TRP A 307 -12.07 0.12 9.51
CA TRP A 307 -10.73 -0.22 9.99
C TRP A 307 -10.49 -1.73 10.07
N GLU A 308 -11.42 -2.50 10.65
CA GLU A 308 -11.34 -3.96 10.71
C GLU A 308 -11.41 -4.60 9.33
N GLU A 309 -12.28 -4.09 8.44
CA GLU A 309 -12.37 -4.53 7.05
C GLU A 309 -11.03 -4.34 6.32
N LEU A 310 -10.46 -3.13 6.38
CA LEU A 310 -9.19 -2.76 5.76
C LEU A 310 -8.01 -3.60 6.27
N MET A 311 -7.95 -3.82 7.58
CA MET A 311 -6.81 -4.47 8.24
C MET A 311 -6.89 -5.98 8.24
N ARG A 312 -8.09 -6.58 8.22
CA ARG A 312 -8.31 -8.02 8.44
C ARG A 312 -9.28 -8.61 7.44
N ASP A 313 -10.54 -8.20 7.44
CA ASP A 313 -11.61 -9.00 6.83
C ASP A 313 -11.53 -9.07 5.30
N ASN A 314 -11.21 -7.95 4.65
CA ASN A 314 -11.05 -7.90 3.20
C ASN A 314 -9.89 -8.78 2.75
N SER A 315 -8.77 -8.75 3.47
CA SER A 315 -7.62 -9.61 3.14
C SER A 315 -7.95 -11.10 3.29
N ALA A 316 -8.71 -11.48 4.33
CA ALA A 316 -9.17 -12.85 4.53
C ALA A 316 -10.17 -13.28 3.44
N ARG A 317 -10.92 -12.33 2.85
CA ARG A 317 -11.79 -12.58 1.70
C ARG A 317 -11.00 -12.83 0.41
N PHE A 318 -9.99 -12.00 0.13
CA PHE A 318 -9.29 -12.00 -1.15
C PHE A 318 -8.17 -13.04 -1.27
N TYR A 319 -7.44 -13.32 -0.18
CA TYR A 319 -6.24 -14.19 -0.22
C TYR A 319 -6.49 -15.64 0.28
N LYS A 320 -7.71 -16.17 0.07
CA LYS A 320 -8.10 -17.53 0.48
C LYS A 320 -7.22 -18.61 -0.14
#